data_AF-A7F1G4-F1
#
_entry.id   AF-A7F1G4-F1
#
_cell.length_a   1.000
_cell.length_b   1.000
_cell.length_c   1.000
_cell.angle_alpha   90.00
_cell.angle_beta   90.00
_cell.angle_gamma   90.00
#
_symmetry.space_group_name_H-M   'P 1'
#
loop_
_entity.id
_entity.type
_entity.pdbx_description
1 polymer ?
#
loop_
_entity_poly.entity_id
_entity_poly.type
_entity_poly.pdbx_seq_one_letter_code
_entity_poly.pdbx_strand_id
1 'polypeptide(L)'
;MDFHYCDWAGSSKGMNSFVKNTLAGFAKANPQIEMTISPRPSKHPVIIGHYINGREKAICVRNLEPGQILKKAELLRDASGEKLKRVKKPVRSINESVRGIWSPYHSGGIKV
;
A
#
# COMPACT_ATOMS: atom_id res chain seq x y z
N MET A 1 4.33 -8.80 -5.24
CA MET A 1 5.20 -7.75 -4.66
C MET A 1 6.59 -8.04 -5.13
N ASP A 2 7.19 -7.10 -5.85
CA ASP A 2 8.49 -7.31 -6.48
C ASP A 2 9.56 -6.55 -5.71
N PHE A 3 10.63 -7.25 -5.36
CA PHE A 3 11.79 -6.71 -4.69
C PHE A 3 12.94 -6.65 -5.68
N HIS A 4 13.25 -5.43 -6.12
CA HIS A 4 14.40 -5.19 -6.99
C HIS A 4 15.60 -4.74 -6.17
N TYR A 5 16.72 -5.42 -6.38
CA TYR A 5 17.96 -5.16 -5.68
C TYR A 5 19.14 -5.08 -6.66
N CYS A 6 20.30 -4.69 -6.17
CA CYS A 6 21.52 -4.62 -6.95
C CYS A 6 22.72 -5.11 -6.14
N ASP A 7 23.54 -5.98 -6.72
CA ASP A 7 24.68 -6.59 -6.01
C ASP A 7 25.85 -5.61 -5.79
N TRP A 8 26.11 -4.73 -6.76
CA TRP A 8 27.30 -3.85 -6.73
C TRP A 8 27.02 -2.48 -6.09
N ALA A 9 25.81 -1.95 -6.23
CA ALA A 9 25.51 -0.58 -5.81
C ALA A 9 25.38 -0.46 -4.30
N GLY A 10 26.17 0.43 -3.68
CA GLY A 10 26.09 0.72 -2.24
C GLY A 10 24.68 1.11 -1.77
N SER A 11 23.89 1.73 -2.66
CA SER A 11 22.50 2.08 -2.35
C SER A 11 21.54 0.92 -2.12
N SER A 12 21.92 -0.29 -2.54
CA SER A 12 21.16 -1.53 -2.32
C SER A 12 21.65 -2.33 -1.12
N LYS A 13 22.65 -1.85 -0.37
CA LYS A 13 23.22 -2.58 0.78
C LYS A 13 22.15 -3.03 1.79
N GLY A 14 21.25 -2.13 2.16
CA GLY A 14 20.15 -2.46 3.07
C GLY A 14 19.11 -3.40 2.47
N MET A 15 18.79 -3.25 1.17
CA MET A 15 17.88 -4.18 0.46
C MET A 15 18.48 -5.59 0.42
N ASN A 16 19.77 -5.72 0.12
CA ASN A 16 20.45 -7.01 0.05
C ASN A 16 20.43 -7.70 1.43
N SER A 17 20.62 -6.94 2.51
CA SER A 17 20.50 -7.46 3.88
C SER A 17 19.05 -7.84 4.24
N PHE A 18 18.07 -7.03 3.83
CA PHE A 18 16.65 -7.32 4.02
C PHE A 18 16.23 -8.62 3.32
N VAL A 19 16.62 -8.81 2.05
CA VAL A 19 16.34 -10.03 1.27
C VAL A 19 16.92 -11.27 1.95
N LYS A 20 18.15 -11.18 2.48
CA LYS A 20 18.84 -12.32 3.13
C LYS A 20 18.25 -12.67 4.49
N ASN A 21 17.91 -11.68 5.31
CA ASN A 21 17.66 -11.91 6.74
C ASN A 21 16.19 -11.74 7.16
N THR A 22 15.42 -10.92 6.44
CA THR A 22 14.08 -10.48 6.91
C THR A 22 12.95 -10.90 5.98
N LEU A 23 13.20 -10.94 4.67
CA LEU A 23 12.18 -11.19 3.66
C LEU A 23 11.52 -12.57 3.81
N ALA A 24 12.27 -13.62 4.14
CA ALA A 24 11.71 -14.95 4.34
C ALA A 24 10.66 -14.99 5.47
N GLY A 25 10.92 -14.30 6.58
CA GLY A 25 9.96 -14.16 7.68
C GLY A 25 8.73 -13.36 7.28
N PHE A 26 8.92 -12.27 6.53
CA PHE A 26 7.83 -11.46 6.00
C PHE A 26 6.96 -12.26 5.01
N ALA A 27 7.56 -13.04 4.12
CA ALA A 27 6.85 -13.90 3.18
C ALA A 27 6.03 -14.97 3.89
N LYS A 28 6.62 -15.64 4.90
CA LYS A 28 5.92 -16.65 5.72
C LYS A 28 4.71 -16.07 6.45
N ALA A 29 4.79 -14.83 6.91
CA ALA A 29 3.69 -14.15 7.60
C ALA A 29 2.57 -13.67 6.64
N ASN A 30 2.83 -13.59 5.34
CA ASN A 30 1.88 -13.09 4.35
C ASN A 30 1.76 -14.05 3.15
N PRO A 31 1.27 -15.29 3.34
CA PRO A 31 1.20 -16.30 2.29
C PRO A 31 0.24 -15.93 1.13
N GLN A 32 -0.68 -14.98 1.35
CA GLN A 32 -1.60 -14.47 0.34
C GLN A 32 -0.94 -13.52 -0.68
N ILE A 33 0.32 -13.14 -0.47
CA ILE A 33 1.04 -12.20 -1.32
C ILE A 33 2.12 -12.95 -2.09
N GLU A 34 2.00 -12.97 -3.41
CA GLU A 34 3.08 -13.42 -4.28
C GLU A 34 4.27 -12.46 -4.15
N MET A 35 5.47 -12.98 -3.88
CA MET A 35 6.67 -12.17 -3.74
C MET A 35 7.74 -12.62 -4.73
N THR A 36 8.24 -11.70 -5.56
CA THR A 36 9.32 -11.97 -6.50
C THR A 36 10.56 -11.18 -6.13
N ILE A 37 11.72 -11.76 -6.37
CA ILE A 37 13.02 -11.14 -6.10
C ILE A 37 13.79 -11.16 -7.40
N SER A 38 14.21 -9.99 -7.89
CA SER A 38 14.96 -9.91 -9.14
C SER A 38 16.06 -8.87 -9.08
N PRO A 39 17.27 -9.20 -9.57
CA PRO A 39 18.35 -8.23 -9.67
C PRO A 39 18.00 -7.16 -10.71
N ARG A 40 18.40 -5.93 -10.43
CA ARG A 40 18.23 -4.76 -11.29
C ARG A 40 19.55 -3.97 -11.31
N PRO A 41 20.55 -4.45 -12.07
CA PRO A 41 21.85 -3.80 -12.17
C PRO A 41 21.73 -2.35 -12.65
N SER A 42 22.73 -1.55 -12.31
CA SER A 42 22.82 -0.12 -12.59
C SER A 42 21.69 0.76 -12.05
N LYS A 43 20.84 0.29 -11.13
CA LYS A 43 19.67 1.05 -10.65
C LYS A 43 19.46 0.93 -9.14
N HIS A 44 18.78 1.94 -8.56
CA HIS A 44 18.40 1.94 -7.14
C HIS A 44 17.40 0.82 -6.82
N PRO A 45 17.44 0.27 -5.59
CA PRO A 45 16.50 -0.74 -5.14
C PRO A 45 15.09 -0.16 -5.02
N VAL A 46 14.09 -0.95 -5.41
CA VAL A 46 12.68 -0.54 -5.42
C VAL A 46 11.83 -1.73 -4.97
N ILE A 47 10.78 -1.44 -4.20
CA ILE A 47 9.69 -2.38 -3.93
C ILE A 47 8.50 -1.97 -4.78
N ILE A 48 7.93 -2.90 -5.54
CA ILE A 48 6.74 -2.68 -6.35
C ILE A 48 5.58 -3.51 -5.78
N GLY A 49 4.54 -2.84 -5.31
CA GLY A 49 3.28 -3.46 -4.90
C GLY A 49 2.28 -3.48 -6.04
N HIS A 50 1.86 -4.68 -6.45
CA HIS A 50 0.78 -4.91 -7.40
C HIS A 50 -0.53 -5.12 -6.64
N TYR A 51 -1.57 -4.40 -7.04
CA TYR A 51 -2.88 -4.44 -6.38
C TYR A 51 -3.94 -5.07 -7.29
N ILE A 52 -4.96 -5.68 -6.68
CA ILE A 52 -6.07 -6.36 -7.38
C ILE A 52 -6.79 -5.44 -8.38
N ASN A 53 -6.82 -4.12 -8.13
CA ASN A 53 -7.41 -3.14 -9.05
C ASN A 53 -6.53 -2.83 -10.28
N GLY A 54 -5.49 -3.63 -10.54
CA GLY A 54 -4.58 -3.52 -11.68
C GLY A 54 -3.58 -2.37 -11.57
N ARG A 55 -3.48 -1.73 -10.40
CA ARG A 55 -2.58 -0.60 -10.18
C ARG A 55 -1.34 -1.04 -9.44
N GLU A 56 -0.27 -0.28 -9.65
CA GLU A 56 1.01 -0.51 -9.01
C GLU A 56 1.43 0.69 -8.16
N LYS A 57 2.13 0.42 -7.07
CA LYS A 57 2.83 1.45 -6.29
C LYS A 57 4.28 1.03 -6.11
N ALA A 58 5.19 1.87 -6.59
CA ALA A 58 6.63 1.69 -6.44
C ALA A 58 7.18 2.61 -5.34
N ILE A 59 8.00 2.05 -4.45
CA ILE A 59 8.74 2.80 -3.43
C ILE A 59 10.23 2.57 -3.62
N CYS A 60 10.96 3.64 -3.89
CA CYS A 60 12.43 3.61 -3.90
C CYS A 60 12.95 3.52 -2.46
N VAL A 61 13.84 2.57 -2.21
CA VAL A 61 14.37 2.26 -0.87
C VAL A 61 15.90 2.35 -0.83
N ARG A 62 16.47 3.24 -1.65
CA ARG A 62 17.90 3.52 -1.68
C ARG A 62 18.42 3.95 -0.31
N ASN A 63 19.57 3.42 0.10
CA ASN A 63 20.26 3.76 1.35
C ASN A 63 19.40 3.59 2.62
N LEU A 64 18.30 2.82 2.57
CA LEU A 64 17.50 2.52 3.75
C LEU A 64 18.04 1.28 4.47
N GLU A 65 17.95 1.28 5.80
CA GLU A 65 18.28 0.12 6.62
C GLU A 65 17.19 -0.97 6.51
N PRO A 66 17.50 -2.27 6.72
CA PRO A 66 16.55 -3.36 6.57
C PRO A 66 15.23 -3.16 7.33
N GLY A 67 15.28 -2.62 8.55
CA GLY A 67 14.09 -2.31 9.34
C GLY A 67 13.23 -1.18 8.75
N GLN A 68 13.84 -0.22 8.06
CA GLN A 68 13.09 0.82 7.34
C GLN A 68 12.46 0.26 6.06
N ILE A 69 13.15 -0.65 5.38
CA ILE A 69 12.64 -1.36 4.20
C ILE A 69 11.43 -2.22 4.59
N LEU A 70 11.49 -2.93 5.72
CA LEU A 70 10.35 -3.67 6.27
C LEU A 70 9.12 -2.76 6.45
N LYS A 71 9.29 -1.60 7.08
CA LYS A 71 8.19 -0.62 7.24
C LYS A 71 7.60 -0.16 5.90
N LYS A 72 8.43 -0.06 4.84
CA LYS A 72 7.93 0.27 3.49
C LYS A 72 7.19 -0.90 2.84
N ALA A 73 7.64 -2.14 3.06
CA ALA A 73 6.93 -3.33 2.62
C ALA A 73 5.56 -3.47 3.33
N GLU A 74 5.52 -3.24 4.65
CA GLU A 74 4.28 -3.19 5.43
C GLU A 74 3.34 -2.09 4.96
N LEU A 75 3.86 -0.90 4.69
CA LEU A 75 3.06 0.19 4.11
C LEU A 75 2.41 -0.23 2.79
N LEU A 76 3.15 -0.90 1.90
CA LEU A 76 2.60 -1.39 0.63
C LEU A 76 1.55 -2.48 0.83
N ARG A 77 1.75 -3.38 1.81
CA ARG A 77 0.77 -4.41 2.20
C ARG A 77 -0.52 -3.79 2.72
N ASP A 78 -0.41 -2.80 3.60
CA ASP A 78 -1.55 -2.19 4.30
C ASP A 78 -2.27 -1.14 3.45
N ALA A 79 -1.61 -0.63 2.40
CA ALA A 79 -2.20 0.30 1.46
C ALA A 79 -3.17 -0.38 0.49
N SER A 80 -4.10 0.40 -0.06
CA SER A 80 -4.89 0.00 -1.22
C SER A 80 -4.25 0.48 -2.52
N GLY A 81 -4.65 -0.07 -3.67
CA GLY A 81 -4.21 0.40 -4.98
C GLY A 81 -4.82 1.76 -5.41
N GLU A 82 -5.66 2.38 -4.57
CA GLU A 82 -6.32 3.63 -4.90
C GLU A 82 -5.35 4.81 -5.03
N LYS A 83 -5.74 5.79 -5.85
CA LYS A 83 -5.04 7.07 -5.99
C LYS A 83 -5.08 7.77 -4.63
N LEU A 84 -3.92 8.22 -4.14
CA LEU A 84 -3.87 9.03 -2.93
C LEU A 84 -4.67 10.31 -3.18
N LYS A 85 -5.71 10.49 -2.37
CA LYS A 85 -6.62 11.63 -2.45
C LYS A 85 -6.93 12.11 -1.04
N ARG A 86 -7.18 13.41 -0.90
CA ARG A 86 -7.62 13.99 0.36
C ARG A 86 -8.99 13.41 0.73
N VAL A 87 -9.10 12.82 1.92
CA VAL A 87 -10.38 12.36 2.47
C VAL A 87 -11.15 13.58 2.97
N LYS A 88 -12.30 13.87 2.35
CA LYS A 88 -13.17 15.00 2.72
C LYS A 88 -14.24 14.61 3.74
N LYS A 89 -14.72 13.37 3.67
CA LYS A 89 -15.77 12.82 4.54
C LYS A 89 -15.24 11.52 5.17
N PRO A 90 -15.31 11.35 6.50
CA PRO A 90 -14.81 10.15 7.16
C PRO A 90 -15.68 8.91 6.91
N VAL A 91 -16.98 9.09 6.67
CA VAL A 91 -17.95 8.00 6.45
C VAL A 91 -18.38 7.97 4.98
N ARG A 92 -18.38 6.78 4.39
CA ARG A 92 -18.95 6.50 3.07
C ARG A 92 -19.94 5.34 3.20
N SER A 93 -21.21 5.60 2.95
CA SER A 93 -22.28 4.60 2.91
C SER A 93 -22.78 4.44 1.48
N ILE A 94 -23.10 3.21 1.10
CA ILE A 94 -23.91 2.91 -0.09
C ILE A 94 -25.39 2.76 0.24
N ASN A 95 -25.71 2.54 1.53
CA ASN A 95 -27.07 2.36 2.01
C ASN A 95 -27.74 3.72 2.25
N GLU A 96 -29.05 3.74 2.05
CA GLU A 96 -29.92 4.88 2.35
C GLU A 96 -30.02 5.14 3.87
N SER A 97 -30.50 6.34 4.21
CA SER A 97 -30.74 6.73 5.60
C SER A 97 -31.85 5.86 6.22
N VAL A 98 -31.59 5.28 7.39
CA VAL A 98 -32.56 4.48 8.15
C VAL A 98 -33.84 5.27 8.45
N ARG A 99 -33.75 6.59 8.66
CA ARG A 99 -34.89 7.48 8.95
C ARG A 99 -35.43 8.18 7.70
N GLY A 100 -34.97 7.78 6.51
CA GLY A 100 -35.24 8.49 5.26
C GLY A 100 -34.48 9.81 5.15
N ILE A 101 -34.62 10.44 3.98
CA ILE A 101 -34.19 11.82 3.73
C ILE A 101 -35.34 12.74 4.14
N TRP A 102 -35.03 13.92 4.67
CA TRP A 102 -36.06 14.90 5.03
C TRP A 102 -36.97 15.21 3.82
N SER A 103 -38.28 15.24 4.06
CA SER A 103 -39.30 15.59 3.06
C SER A 103 -40.31 16.57 3.65
N PRO A 104 -40.57 17.72 3.01
CA PRO A 104 -41.47 18.74 3.55
C PRO A 104 -42.94 18.30 3.63
N TYR A 105 -43.32 17.29 2.84
CA TYR A 105 -44.70 16.77 2.78
C TYR A 105 -45.00 15.66 3.79
N HIS A 106 -43.96 15.08 4.40
CA HIS A 106 -44.10 13.97 5.36
C HIS A 106 -44.13 14.45 6.82
N SER A 107 -43.99 15.75 7.07
CA SER A 107 -44.14 16.37 8.38
C SER A 107 -45.43 17.17 8.49
N GLY A 108 -45.91 17.43 9.71
CA GLY A 108 -46.96 18.42 9.95
C GLY A 108 -46.52 19.77 9.37
N GLY A 109 -47.25 20.25 8.35
CA GLY A 109 -46.83 21.35 7.48
C GLY A 109 -46.37 22.60 8.21
N ILE A 110 -45.39 23.30 7.64
CA ILE A 110 -44.92 24.59 8.12
C ILE A 110 -46.00 25.63 7.81
N LYS A 111 -46.58 26.25 8.85
CA LYS A 111 -47.41 27.45 8.67
C LYS A 111 -46.49 28.66 8.47
N VAL A 112 -46.66 29.34 7.34
CA VAL A 112 -45.96 30.60 7.01
C VAL A 112 -46.71 31.76 7.67
#